data_AF-A0A429X9L1-F1
#
_entry.id   AF-A0A429X9L1-F1
#
_cell.length_a   1.000
_cell.length_b   1.000
_cell.length_c   1.000
_cell.angle_alpha   90.00
_cell.angle_beta   90.00
_cell.angle_gamma   90.00
#
_symmetry.space_group_name_H-M   'P 1'
#
loop_
_entity.id
_entity.type
_entity.pdbx_description
1 polymer ?
#
loop_
_entity_poly.entity_id
_entity_poly.type
_entity_poly.pdbx_seq_one_letter_code
_entity_poly.pdbx_strand_id
1 'polypeptide(L)'
;MKKMNLRNMYPFFKTDVWVDVDEEVAHEIRRFDLEESAYRLRTYRHRAYFSLDRNDGIEQHVLFLSISPEEYYERKLSRQQLYEAMCQLPVKSARRIYAHYFLGMSKVAIARAEHVDERAVRKSIQRGLKQMEYLLKNM
;
A
#
# COMPACT_ATOMS: atom_id res chain seq x y z
N MET A 1 1.67 46.28 23.52
CA MET A 1 1.79 46.56 22.08
C MET A 1 3.17 46.12 21.61
N LYS A 2 3.23 45.24 20.61
CA LYS A 2 4.45 44.63 20.09
C LYS A 2 4.47 44.83 18.58
N LYS A 3 5.59 45.32 18.03
CA LYS A 3 5.74 45.48 16.58
C LYS A 3 6.05 44.15 15.92
N MET A 4 5.29 43.84 14.87
CA MET A 4 5.47 42.65 14.07
C MET A 4 5.49 43.01 12.60
N ASN A 5 6.34 42.33 11.82
CA ASN A 5 6.40 42.49 10.37
C ASN A 5 5.53 41.43 9.69
N LEU A 6 4.51 41.86 8.95
CA LEU A 6 3.58 40.98 8.25
C LEU A 6 4.25 40.14 7.17
N ARG A 7 5.39 40.60 6.61
CA ARG A 7 6.18 39.85 5.64
C ARG A 7 6.65 38.50 6.16
N ASN A 8 6.89 38.39 7.46
CA ASN A 8 7.35 37.14 8.09
C ASN A 8 6.25 36.09 8.18
N MET A 9 4.99 36.50 8.16
CA MET A 9 3.84 35.61 8.31
C MET A 9 3.19 35.26 6.97
N TYR A 10 3.18 36.23 6.05
CA TYR A 10 2.42 36.14 4.82
C TYR A 10 3.36 36.21 3.61
N PRO A 11 3.52 35.10 2.85
CA PRO A 11 4.45 35.01 1.73
C PRO A 11 4.20 36.02 0.59
N PHE A 12 2.99 36.57 0.51
CA PHE A 12 2.58 37.50 -0.55
C PHE A 12 2.96 38.96 -0.29
N PHE A 13 3.33 39.34 0.95
CA PHE A 13 3.89 40.66 1.22
C PHE A 13 5.35 40.70 0.79
N LYS A 14 5.68 41.56 -0.18
CA LYS A 14 7.04 41.73 -0.72
C LYS A 14 7.83 42.85 -0.02
N THR A 15 7.12 43.76 0.64
CA THR A 15 7.68 44.88 1.39
C THR A 15 7.50 44.67 2.88
N ASP A 16 8.36 45.30 3.68
CA ASP A 16 8.24 45.25 5.13
C ASP A 16 7.08 46.12 5.59
N VAL A 17 6.09 45.50 6.24
CA VAL A 17 4.89 46.17 6.76
C VAL A 17 4.82 45.89 8.26
N TRP A 18 5.09 46.91 9.05
CA TRP A 18 5.10 46.83 10.51
C TRP A 18 3.74 47.21 11.08
N VAL A 19 3.20 46.36 11.95
CA VAL A 19 1.94 46.59 12.64
C VAL A 19 2.15 46.43 14.14
N ASP A 20 1.53 47.30 14.92
CA ASP A 20 1.46 47.18 16.37
C ASP A 20 0.32 46.23 16.74
N VAL A 21 0.66 45.17 17.44
CA VAL A 21 -0.26 44.10 17.83
C VAL A 21 -0.25 43.94 19.35
N ASP A 22 -1.36 43.52 19.94
CA ASP A 22 -1.41 43.23 21.37
C ASP A 22 -0.48 42.07 21.74
N GLU A 23 0.02 42.11 22.98
CA GLU A 23 1.04 41.16 23.43
C GLU A 23 0.51 39.73 23.52
N GLU A 24 -0.76 39.57 23.89
CA GLU A 24 -1.47 38.28 23.89
C GLU A 24 -1.55 37.70 22.48
N VAL A 25 -1.95 38.50 21.48
CA VAL A 25 -2.03 38.07 20.09
C VAL A 25 -0.64 37.70 19.55
N ALA A 26 0.39 38.49 19.87
CA ALA A 26 1.77 38.18 19.48
C ALA A 26 2.29 36.88 20.12
N HIS A 27 1.83 36.54 21.33
CA HIS A 27 2.17 35.29 22.00
C HIS A 27 1.50 34.09 21.32
N GLU A 28 0.20 34.19 21.00
CA GLU A 28 -0.53 33.11 20.31
C GLU A 28 0.05 32.85 18.92
N ILE A 29 0.40 33.88 18.15
CA ILE A 29 1.07 33.71 16.84
C ILE A 29 2.35 32.90 16.98
N ARG A 30 3.22 33.26 17.95
CA ARG A 30 4.46 32.53 18.20
C ARG A 30 4.21 31.08 18.62
N ARG A 31 3.17 30.85 19.41
CA ARG A 31 2.77 29.50 19.83
C ARG A 31 2.33 28.67 18.61
N PHE A 32 1.55 29.23 17.70
CA PHE A 32 1.16 28.56 16.46
C PHE A 32 2.37 28.20 15.58
N ASP A 33 3.36 29.09 15.42
CA ASP A 33 4.59 28.80 14.66
C ASP A 33 5.36 27.60 15.25
N LEU A 34 5.44 27.53 16.58
CA LEU A 34 6.08 26.43 17.30
C LEU A 34 5.28 25.12 17.13
N GLU A 35 3.96 25.17 17.22
CA GLU A 35 3.11 24.00 17.01
C GLU A 35 3.20 23.47 15.56
N GLU A 36 3.22 24.37 14.58
CA GLU A 36 3.34 24.02 13.16
C GLU A 36 4.71 23.41 12.84
N SER A 37 5.80 24.00 13.36
CA SER A 37 7.15 23.44 13.19
C SER A 37 7.29 22.07 13.85
N ALA A 38 6.74 21.89 15.05
CA ALA A 38 6.68 20.59 15.72
C ALA A 38 5.87 19.56 14.92
N TYR A 39 4.74 19.98 14.32
CA TYR A 39 3.95 19.13 13.43
C TYR A 39 4.75 18.68 12.20
N ARG A 40 5.39 19.62 11.48
CA ARG A 40 6.24 19.30 10.32
C ARG A 40 7.38 18.33 10.67
N LEU A 41 8.02 18.52 11.82
CA LEU A 41 9.06 17.61 12.33
C LEU A 41 8.53 16.20 12.61
N ARG A 42 7.36 16.08 13.24
CA ARG A 42 6.70 14.78 13.47
C ARG A 42 6.38 14.09 12.14
N THR A 43 5.82 14.82 11.18
CA THR A 43 5.50 14.30 9.84
C THR A 43 6.74 13.75 9.14
N TYR A 44 7.86 14.48 9.17
CA TYR A 44 9.13 14.02 8.60
C TYR A 44 9.66 12.77 9.31
N ARG A 45 9.71 12.80 10.66
CA ARG A 45 10.22 11.69 11.48
C ARG A 45 9.46 10.38 11.25
N HIS A 46 8.14 10.47 11.13
CA HIS A 46 7.27 9.31 10.95
C HIS A 46 6.94 9.02 9.47
N ARG A 47 7.47 9.82 8.53
CA ARG A 47 7.16 9.73 7.08
C ARG A 47 5.66 9.72 6.79
N ALA A 48 4.89 10.43 7.62
CA ALA A 48 3.43 10.46 7.62
C ALA A 48 2.87 11.41 6.53
N TYR A 49 3.41 11.32 5.33
CA TYR A 49 2.95 12.07 4.16
C TYR A 49 1.77 11.34 3.55
N PHE A 50 0.56 11.61 4.02
CA PHE A 50 -0.64 11.04 3.44
C PHE A 50 -1.04 11.91 2.25
N SER A 51 -0.92 11.38 1.04
CA SER A 51 -1.50 11.98 -0.15
C SER A 51 -2.25 10.90 -0.92
N LEU A 52 -3.35 11.30 -1.52
CA LEU A 52 -4.12 10.49 -2.45
C LEU A 52 -3.22 10.02 -3.61
N ASP A 53 -2.42 10.93 -4.16
CA ASP A 53 -1.48 10.61 -5.26
C ASP A 53 -0.25 9.77 -4.88
N ARG A 54 -0.12 9.30 -3.63
CA ARG A 54 1.06 8.54 -3.19
C ARG A 54 1.10 7.13 -3.77
N ASN A 55 -0.04 6.65 -4.27
CA ASN A 55 -0.23 5.29 -4.80
C ASN A 55 0.22 4.19 -3.81
N ASP A 56 0.12 4.48 -2.51
CA ASP A 56 0.46 3.56 -1.42
C ASP A 56 -0.72 2.70 -0.95
N GLY A 57 -1.86 2.81 -1.66
CA GLY A 57 -3.06 1.99 -1.43
C GLY A 57 -3.99 2.51 -0.33
N ILE A 58 -3.68 3.62 0.34
CA ILE A 58 -4.53 4.19 1.39
C ILE A 58 -5.92 4.57 0.84
N GLU A 59 -5.98 5.04 -0.40
CA GLU A 59 -7.25 5.37 -1.09
C GLU A 59 -8.19 4.17 -1.20
N GLN A 60 -7.63 2.98 -1.43
CA GLN A 60 -8.39 1.73 -1.57
C GLN A 60 -9.08 1.33 -0.27
N HIS A 61 -8.56 1.78 0.88
CA HIS A 61 -9.13 1.52 2.20
C HIS A 61 -10.23 2.52 2.58
N VAL A 62 -10.31 3.67 1.92
CA VAL A 62 -11.29 4.74 2.21
C VAL A 62 -12.49 4.69 1.26
N LEU A 63 -12.30 4.22 0.02
CA LEU A 63 -13.36 4.10 -0.97
C LEU A 63 -14.26 2.89 -0.68
N PHE A 64 -15.54 3.15 -0.41
CA PHE A 64 -16.58 2.12 -0.34
C PHE A 64 -16.93 1.67 -1.76
N LEU A 65 -16.09 0.82 -2.35
CA LEU A 65 -16.35 0.24 -3.67
C LEU A 65 -17.45 -0.81 -3.54
N SER A 66 -18.69 -0.45 -3.88
CA SER A 66 -19.72 -1.45 -4.19
C SER A 66 -19.30 -2.14 -5.48
N ILE A 67 -18.81 -3.37 -5.37
CA ILE A 67 -18.42 -4.20 -6.53
C ILE A 67 -19.62 -4.27 -7.48
N SER A 68 -19.43 -3.87 -8.73
CA SER A 68 -20.50 -3.94 -9.73
C SER A 68 -20.85 -5.41 -10.02
N PRO A 69 -22.08 -5.72 -10.43
CA PRO A 69 -22.45 -7.09 -10.82
C PRO A 69 -21.54 -7.66 -11.94
N GLU A 70 -21.10 -6.80 -12.85
CA GLU A 70 -20.16 -7.14 -13.93
C GLU A 70 -18.80 -7.54 -13.37
N GLU A 71 -18.21 -6.70 -12.51
CA GLU A 71 -16.91 -6.98 -11.88
C GLU A 71 -16.97 -8.24 -11.00
N TYR A 72 -18.09 -8.47 -10.30
CA TYR A 72 -18.32 -9.71 -9.56
C TYR A 72 -18.31 -10.94 -10.48
N TYR A 73 -18.96 -10.83 -11.63
CA TYR A 73 -18.99 -11.90 -12.63
C TYR A 73 -17.60 -12.15 -13.23
N GLU A 74 -16.86 -11.11 -13.60
CA GLU A 74 -15.49 -11.21 -14.09
C GLU A 74 -14.59 -11.92 -13.08
N ARG A 75 -14.62 -11.51 -11.80
CA ARG A 75 -13.85 -12.15 -10.73
C ARG A 75 -14.23 -13.62 -10.57
N LYS A 76 -15.50 -13.97 -10.70
CA LYS A 76 -15.98 -15.36 -10.65
C LYS A 76 -15.42 -16.17 -11.82
N LEU A 77 -15.49 -15.63 -13.04
CA LEU A 77 -14.98 -16.26 -14.25
C LEU A 77 -13.47 -16.47 -14.16
N SER A 78 -12.70 -15.44 -13.79
CA SER A 78 -11.24 -15.56 -13.61
C SER A 78 -10.87 -16.61 -12.55
N ARG A 79 -11.63 -16.71 -11.45
CA ARG A 79 -11.41 -17.75 -10.44
C ARG A 79 -11.65 -19.15 -11.01
N GLN A 80 -12.69 -19.33 -11.82
CA GLN A 80 -12.97 -20.62 -12.47
C GLN A 80 -11.82 -21.02 -13.39
N GLN A 81 -11.36 -20.11 -14.26
CA GLN A 81 -10.24 -20.36 -15.17
C GLN A 81 -8.94 -20.74 -14.41
N LEU A 82 -8.66 -20.07 -13.29
CA LEU A 82 -7.52 -20.41 -12.43
C LEU A 82 -7.62 -21.83 -11.85
N TYR A 83 -8.80 -22.23 -11.37
CA TYR A 83 -9.00 -23.57 -10.83
C TYR A 83 -8.95 -24.64 -11.93
N GLU A 84 -9.50 -24.37 -13.12
CA GLU A 84 -9.40 -25.25 -14.28
C GLU A 84 -7.94 -25.49 -14.67
N ALA A 85 -7.14 -24.42 -14.80
CA ALA A 85 -5.71 -24.52 -15.08
C ALA A 85 -4.96 -25.31 -14.00
N MET A 86 -5.30 -25.12 -12.72
CA MET A 86 -4.73 -25.89 -11.60
C MET A 86 -5.06 -27.39 -11.67
N CYS A 87 -6.29 -27.74 -12.05
CA CYS A 87 -6.72 -29.13 -12.19
C CYS A 87 -6.01 -29.88 -13.33
N GLN A 88 -5.52 -29.16 -14.33
CA GLN A 88 -4.73 -29.72 -15.44
C GLN A 88 -3.25 -29.93 -15.09
N LEU A 89 -2.78 -29.41 -13.96
CA LEU A 89 -1.41 -29.63 -13.50
C LEU A 89 -1.22 -31.03 -12.88
N PRO A 90 0.02 -31.54 -12.84
CA PRO A 90 0.34 -32.68 -12.01
C PRO A 90 -0.03 -32.44 -10.53
N VAL A 91 -0.62 -33.45 -9.88
CA VAL A 91 -1.17 -33.37 -8.52
C VAL A 91 -0.17 -32.79 -7.50
N LYS A 92 1.11 -33.18 -7.58
CA LYS A 92 2.15 -32.67 -6.68
C LYS A 92 2.41 -31.17 -6.86
N SER A 93 2.51 -30.69 -8.10
CA SER A 93 2.68 -29.25 -8.36
C SER A 93 1.45 -28.46 -7.94
N ALA A 94 0.25 -28.94 -8.25
CA ALA A 94 -1.00 -28.29 -7.85
C ALA A 94 -1.09 -28.15 -6.33
N ARG A 95 -0.82 -29.23 -5.57
CA ARG A 95 -0.83 -29.19 -4.09
C ARG A 95 0.18 -28.22 -3.51
N ARG A 96 1.41 -28.19 -4.05
CA ARG A 96 2.46 -27.27 -3.58
C ARG A 96 2.14 -25.81 -3.89
N ILE A 97 1.57 -25.53 -5.07
CA ILE A 97 1.08 -24.18 -5.43
C ILE A 97 -0.06 -23.77 -4.50
N TYR A 98 -1.02 -24.67 -4.26
CA TYR A 98 -2.13 -24.43 -3.36
C TYR A 98 -1.65 -24.11 -1.93
N ALA A 99 -0.76 -24.95 -1.38
CA ALA A 99 -0.18 -24.73 -0.07
C ALA A 99 0.56 -23.39 0.05
N HIS A 100 1.29 -22.99 -0.99
CA HIS A 100 2.07 -21.75 -0.94
C HIS A 100 1.20 -20.49 -1.07
N TYR A 101 0.32 -20.43 -2.06
CA TYR A 101 -0.42 -19.21 -2.41
C TYR A 101 -1.78 -19.09 -1.73
N PHE A 102 -2.48 -20.20 -1.49
CA PHE A 102 -3.82 -20.18 -0.88
C PHE A 102 -3.76 -20.39 0.64
N LEU A 103 -2.86 -21.24 1.12
CA LEU A 103 -2.69 -21.50 2.55
C LEU A 103 -1.56 -20.68 3.20
N GLY A 104 -0.81 -19.90 2.42
CA GLY A 104 0.27 -19.05 2.93
C GLY A 104 1.48 -19.80 3.50
N MET A 105 1.63 -21.09 3.21
CA MET A 105 2.76 -21.88 3.72
C MET A 105 4.06 -21.46 3.04
N SER A 106 5.16 -21.37 3.80
CA SER A 106 6.48 -21.15 3.22
C SER A 106 6.94 -22.41 2.45
N LYS A 107 7.77 -22.23 1.41
CA LYS A 107 8.34 -23.34 0.64
C LYS A 107 9.12 -24.33 1.53
N VAL A 108 9.78 -23.82 2.57
CA VAL A 108 10.48 -24.61 3.60
C VAL A 108 9.48 -25.42 4.43
N ALA A 109 8.35 -24.84 4.85
CA ALA A 109 7.32 -25.55 5.60
C ALA A 109 6.71 -26.69 4.78
N ILE A 110 6.43 -26.45 3.50
CA ILE A 110 5.95 -27.49 2.56
C ILE A 110 6.99 -28.61 2.42
N ALA A 111 8.26 -28.25 2.25
CA ALA A 111 9.35 -29.21 2.09
C ALA A 111 9.53 -30.10 3.34
N ARG A 112 9.43 -29.51 4.53
CA ARG A 112 9.45 -30.24 5.81
C ARG A 112 8.26 -31.20 5.94
N ALA A 113 7.06 -30.76 5.59
CA ALA A 113 5.85 -31.59 5.64
C ALA A 113 5.89 -32.77 4.67
N GLU A 114 6.52 -32.60 3.50
CA GLU A 114 6.67 -33.64 2.48
C GLU A 114 7.97 -34.46 2.61
N HIS A 115 8.83 -34.16 3.59
CA HIS A 115 10.17 -34.76 3.76
C HIS A 115 11.05 -34.71 2.50
N VAL A 116 11.04 -33.57 1.81
CA VAL A 116 11.83 -33.32 0.60
C VAL A 116 12.73 -32.10 0.76
N ASP A 117 13.72 -31.95 -0.13
CA ASP A 117 14.51 -30.73 -0.20
C ASP A 117 13.66 -29.54 -0.67
N GLU A 118 13.92 -28.36 -0.10
CA GLU A 118 13.21 -27.12 -0.45
C GLU A 118 13.41 -26.75 -1.92
N ARG A 119 14.57 -27.06 -2.50
CA ARG A 119 14.81 -26.83 -3.93
C ARG A 119 13.86 -27.64 -4.82
N ALA A 120 13.46 -28.84 -4.40
CA ALA A 120 12.50 -29.66 -5.14
C ALA A 120 11.10 -29.02 -5.13
N VAL A 121 10.67 -28.48 -3.99
CA VAL A 121 9.42 -27.72 -3.86
C VAL A 121 9.46 -26.47 -4.72
N ARG A 122 10.53 -25.67 -4.62
CA ARG A 122 10.72 -24.45 -5.43
C ARG A 122 10.64 -24.73 -6.93
N LYS A 123 11.39 -25.72 -7.42
CA LYS A 123 11.38 -26.10 -8.85
C LYS A 123 10.01 -26.59 -9.29
N SER A 124 9.32 -27.35 -8.45
CA SER A 124 7.99 -27.87 -8.74
C SER A 124 6.94 -26.76 -8.86
N ILE A 125 6.97 -25.79 -7.94
CA ILE A 125 6.08 -24.62 -7.98
C ILE A 125 6.36 -23.79 -9.24
N GLN A 126 7.63 -23.48 -9.51
CA GLN A 126 8.01 -22.67 -10.67
C GLN A 126 7.58 -23.31 -12.00
N ARG A 127 7.74 -24.64 -12.15
CA ARG A 127 7.29 -25.38 -13.33
C ARG A 127 5.78 -25.38 -13.46
N GLY A 128 5.05 -25.61 -12.35
CA GLY A 128 3.59 -25.57 -12.36
C GLY A 128 3.05 -24.19 -12.73
N LEU A 129 3.64 -23.11 -12.22
CA LEU A 129 3.25 -21.74 -12.59
C LEU A 129 3.49 -21.44 -14.08
N LYS A 130 4.62 -21.87 -14.65
CA LYS A 130 4.87 -21.73 -16.10
C LYS A 130 3.85 -22.51 -16.93
N GLN A 131 3.45 -23.70 -16.47
CA GLN A 131 2.43 -24.48 -17.16
C GLN A 131 1.06 -23.81 -17.06
N MET A 132 0.68 -23.28 -15.89
CA MET A 132 -0.56 -22.48 -15.77
C MET A 132 -0.55 -21.26 -16.68
N GLU A 133 0.57 -20.54 -16.78
CA GLU A 133 0.70 -19.40 -17.69
C GLU A 133 0.42 -19.82 -19.14
N TYR A 134 0.95 -20.96 -19.58
CA TYR A 134 0.68 -21.49 -20.92
C TYR A 134 -0.79 -21.88 -21.09
N LEU A 135 -1.39 -22.56 -20.10
CA LEU A 135 -2.80 -22.99 -20.17
C LEU A 135 -3.73 -21.77 -20.24
N LEU A 136 -3.54 -20.78 -19.37
CA LEU A 136 -4.38 -19.59 -19.31
C LEU A 136 -4.27 -18.70 -20.56
N LYS A 137 -3.12 -18.70 -21.24
CA LYS A 137 -2.96 -17.98 -22.52
C LYS A 137 -3.67 -18.65 -23.69
N ASN A 138 -4.01 -19.93 -23.56
CA ASN A 138 -4.64 -20.74 -24.61
C ASN A 138 -6.09 -21.13 -24.27
N MET A 139 -6.67 -20.52 -23.24
CA MET A 139 -8.11 -20.58 -22.93
C MET A 139 -8.86 -19.49 -23.68
#